data_AF-A0A7J6B8X0-F1
#
_entry.id   AF-A0A7J6B8X0-F1
#
_cell.length_a   1.000
_cell.length_b   1.000
_cell.length_c   1.000
_cell.angle_alpha   90.00
_cell.angle_beta   90.00
_cell.angle_gamma   90.00
#
_symmetry.space_group_name_H-M   'P 1'
#
loop_
_entity.id
_entity.type
_entity.pdbx_description
1 polymer ?
#
loop_
_entity_poly.entity_id
_entity_poly.type
_entity_poly.pdbx_seq_one_letter_code
_entity_poly.pdbx_strand_id
1 'polypeptide(L)'
;MAHSIANSFAGILTFRQLVNITGTALSRAEDLAAHLRVQSLHIVNKLLHHWRSTLTSEEHAQLMDNKTSETRPTEEEPFPKLGIALDGYGGPLLEFSSDMNIATVSGFLLYTACLKVLNIKNLNGGVGTPWRSVLSFNDDIKPEWRALYKPPITKKFADLQWRILHGIVSVNSFISILNPGVTQECSFCSQRETMLHAFIHCSRLQPLFVFLKNNLRSFYVDVTFQIFIFGFKYARRNRFKCQLINVIFG
;
A
#
# COMPACT_ATOMS: atom_id res chain seq x y z
N MET A 1 -0.63 -25.50 -12.90
CA MET A 1 -0.49 -24.59 -14.05
C MET A 1 -0.49 -23.16 -13.50
N ALA A 2 0.69 -22.69 -13.09
CA ALA A 2 0.86 -21.34 -12.55
C ALA A 2 1.28 -20.45 -13.71
N HIS A 3 0.44 -19.50 -14.08
CA HIS A 3 0.81 -18.46 -15.03
C HIS A 3 2.00 -17.69 -14.47
N SER A 4 3.15 -17.86 -15.13
CA SER A 4 4.31 -16.99 -15.03
C SER A 4 3.85 -15.58 -15.38
N ILE A 5 3.74 -14.71 -14.37
CA ILE A 5 3.69 -13.26 -14.61
C ILE A 5 5.11 -12.89 -15.01
N ALA A 6 5.35 -12.86 -16.31
CA ALA A 6 6.56 -12.29 -16.87
C ALA A 6 6.69 -10.86 -16.33
N ASN A 7 7.67 -10.64 -15.46
CA ASN A 7 8.14 -9.31 -15.08
C ASN A 7 8.72 -8.67 -16.35
N SER A 8 7.87 -8.03 -17.15
CA SER A 8 8.30 -7.21 -18.28
C SER A 8 8.89 -5.92 -17.72
N PHE A 9 10.21 -5.80 -17.78
CA PHE A 9 10.96 -4.59 -17.49
C PHE A 9 10.46 -3.43 -18.35
N ALA A 10 10.37 -2.23 -17.77
CA ALA A 10 9.81 -1.06 -18.45
C ALA A 10 10.78 -0.35 -19.42
N GLY A 11 12.04 -0.79 -19.52
CA GLY A 11 12.82 -0.66 -20.76
C GLY A 11 13.32 0.73 -21.17
N ILE A 12 13.43 1.69 -20.25
CA ILE A 12 14.06 3.00 -20.53
C ILE A 12 15.55 2.92 -20.20
N LEU A 13 16.38 2.48 -21.14
CA LEU A 13 17.80 2.21 -20.95
C LEU A 13 18.71 3.40 -21.29
N THR A 14 18.19 4.41 -22.01
CA THR A 14 18.95 5.59 -22.45
C THR A 14 18.15 6.88 -22.26
N PHE A 15 18.85 8.01 -22.14
CA PHE A 15 18.21 9.31 -21.91
C PHE A 15 17.44 9.75 -23.16
N ARG A 16 17.97 9.39 -24.33
CA ARG A 16 17.32 9.52 -25.62
C ARG A 16 15.95 8.82 -25.67
N GLN A 17 15.85 7.59 -25.15
CA GLN A 17 14.56 6.88 -25.10
C GLN A 17 13.54 7.62 -24.24
N LEU A 18 13.96 8.14 -23.09
CA LEU A 18 13.09 8.94 -22.23
C LEU A 18 12.57 10.20 -22.95
N VAL A 19 13.46 10.94 -23.61
CA VAL A 19 13.12 12.16 -24.36
C VAL A 19 12.23 11.85 -25.55
N ASN A 20 12.45 10.73 -26.26
CA ASN A 20 11.57 10.30 -27.36
C ASN A 20 10.14 10.05 -26.89
N ILE A 21 9.98 9.45 -25.70
CA ILE A 21 8.67 9.16 -25.11
C ILE A 21 8.02 10.45 -24.58
N THR A 22 8.77 11.25 -23.82
CA THR A 22 8.21 12.36 -23.01
C THR A 22 8.30 13.74 -23.69
N GLY A 23 9.03 13.84 -24.80
CA GLY A 23 9.42 15.09 -25.43
C GLY A 23 10.59 15.76 -24.70
N THR A 24 11.23 16.72 -25.36
CA THR A 24 12.36 17.50 -24.78
C THR A 24 11.96 18.29 -23.54
N ALA A 25 10.70 18.70 -23.46
CA ALA A 25 10.13 19.38 -22.30
C ALA A 25 9.72 18.43 -21.15
N LEU A 26 9.93 17.11 -21.29
CA LEU A 26 9.53 16.08 -20.34
C LEU A 26 8.06 16.23 -19.88
N SER A 27 7.16 16.55 -20.82
CA SER A 27 5.78 16.94 -20.52
C SER A 27 4.74 15.89 -20.91
N ARG A 28 5.09 14.91 -21.73
CA ARG A 28 4.16 13.89 -22.23
C ARG A 28 3.99 12.76 -21.23
N ALA A 29 3.29 13.06 -20.14
CA ALA A 29 3.03 12.12 -19.05
C ALA A 29 2.20 10.90 -19.47
N GLU A 30 1.29 11.05 -20.43
CA GLU A 30 0.45 9.96 -20.93
C GLU A 30 1.27 8.87 -21.64
N ASP A 31 2.19 9.29 -22.51
CA ASP A 31 3.07 8.38 -23.25
C ASP A 31 4.00 7.62 -22.30
N LEU A 32 4.55 8.31 -21.30
CA LEU A 32 5.38 7.68 -20.28
C LEU A 32 4.57 6.72 -19.40
N ALA A 33 3.35 7.10 -19.01
CA ALA A 33 2.47 6.25 -18.22
C ALA A 33 2.11 4.95 -18.96
N ALA A 34 1.79 5.05 -20.25
CA ALA A 34 1.54 3.91 -21.11
C ALA A 34 2.77 3.00 -21.24
N HIS A 35 3.96 3.59 -21.45
CA HIS A 35 5.21 2.86 -21.57
C HIS A 35 5.59 2.11 -20.27
N LEU A 36 5.50 2.80 -19.13
CA LEU A 36 5.80 2.24 -17.81
C LEU A 36 4.69 1.34 -17.26
N ARG A 37 3.53 1.26 -17.94
CA ARG A 37 2.31 0.57 -17.49
C ARG A 37 1.83 1.05 -16.12
N VAL A 38 1.94 2.36 -15.88
CA VAL A 38 1.46 3.02 -14.66
C VAL A 38 0.11 3.66 -14.95
N GLN A 39 -0.92 3.30 -14.18
CA GLN A 39 -2.29 3.79 -14.42
C GLN A 39 -2.50 5.25 -13.99
N SER A 40 -1.70 5.76 -13.05
CA SER A 40 -1.90 7.09 -12.46
C SER A 40 -1.09 8.17 -13.17
N LEU A 41 -1.74 8.94 -14.04
CA LEU A 41 -1.14 10.12 -14.69
C LEU A 41 -0.68 11.18 -13.69
N HIS A 42 -1.39 11.33 -12.56
CA HIS A 42 -0.99 12.27 -11.52
C HIS A 42 0.41 11.97 -10.98
N ILE A 43 0.71 10.69 -10.75
CA ILE A 43 2.01 10.25 -10.23
C ILE A 43 3.11 10.47 -11.27
N VAL A 44 2.84 10.11 -12.53
CA VAL A 44 3.80 10.32 -13.63
C VAL A 44 4.09 11.80 -13.85
N ASN A 45 3.08 12.66 -13.78
CA ASN A 45 3.26 14.12 -13.86
C ASN A 45 4.13 14.67 -12.73
N LYS A 46 3.96 14.18 -11.49
CA LYS A 46 4.80 14.59 -10.37
C LYS A 46 6.25 14.11 -10.53
N LEU A 47 6.45 12.89 -11.03
CA LEU A 47 7.78 12.36 -11.33
C LEU A 47 8.49 13.23 -12.38
N LEU A 48 7.81 13.54 -13.49
CA LEU A 48 8.34 14.40 -14.55
C LEU A 48 8.59 15.83 -14.07
N HIS A 49 7.73 16.37 -13.22
CA HIS A 49 7.98 17.66 -12.56
C HIS A 49 9.24 17.62 -11.71
N HIS A 50 9.41 16.58 -10.89
CA HIS A 50 10.59 16.44 -10.05
C HIS A 50 11.87 16.41 -10.89
N TRP A 51 11.92 15.61 -11.96
CA TRP A 51 13.08 15.59 -12.86
C TRP A 51 13.35 16.95 -13.50
N ARG A 52 12.32 17.63 -14.00
CA ARG A 52 12.49 18.99 -14.54
C ARG A 52 13.06 19.97 -13.52
N SER A 53 12.69 19.84 -12.25
CA SER A 53 13.19 20.69 -11.18
C SER A 53 14.60 20.36 -10.70
N THR A 54 15.09 19.14 -10.95
CA THR A 54 16.44 18.72 -10.56
C THR A 54 17.50 18.92 -11.65
N LEU A 55 17.08 19.05 -12.91
CA LEU A 55 17.99 19.32 -14.03
C LEU A 55 18.53 20.75 -13.95
N THR A 56 19.83 20.89 -14.21
CA THR A 56 20.53 22.17 -14.33
C THR A 56 20.12 22.91 -15.60
N SER A 57 20.42 24.22 -15.66
CA SER A 57 20.15 25.04 -16.84
C SER A 57 20.89 24.55 -18.09
N GLU A 58 22.08 23.98 -17.92
CA GLU A 58 22.89 23.39 -18.99
C GLU A 58 22.26 22.09 -19.54
N GLU A 59 21.79 21.20 -18.65
CA GLU A 59 21.09 19.97 -19.03
C GLU A 59 19.73 20.28 -19.72
N HIS A 60 19.03 21.33 -19.29
CA HIS A 60 17.83 21.81 -19.97
C HIS A 60 18.12 22.35 -21.38
N ALA A 61 19.23 23.07 -21.56
CA ALA A 61 19.65 23.55 -22.88
C ALA A 61 20.00 22.39 -23.82
N GLN A 62 20.69 21.37 -23.33
CA GLN A 62 21.01 20.15 -24.08
C GLN A 62 19.77 19.35 -24.47
N LEU A 63 18.73 19.33 -23.62
CA LEU A 63 17.43 18.74 -23.94
C LEU A 63 16.75 19.44 -25.12
N MET A 64 16.87 20.77 -25.20
CA MET A 64 16.19 21.59 -26.22
C MET A 64 16.97 21.66 -27.54
N ASP A 65 18.29 21.56 -27.50
CA ASP A 65 19.18 21.60 -28.68
C ASP A 65 19.24 20.26 -29.46
N ASN A 66 18.67 19.19 -28.90
CA ASN A 66 18.49 17.87 -29.55
C ASN A 66 17.64 17.90 -30.84
N LYS A 67 17.10 19.07 -31.23
CA LYS A 67 16.42 19.27 -32.52
C LYS A 67 17.36 19.66 -33.66
N THR A 68 18.61 20.08 -33.42
CA THR A 68 19.36 20.88 -34.41
C THR A 68 20.82 20.54 -34.69
N SER A 69 21.51 19.66 -33.95
CA SER A 69 22.95 19.42 -34.21
C SER A 69 23.44 17.98 -34.06
N GLU A 70 24.63 17.74 -34.62
CA GLU A 70 25.39 16.47 -34.67
C GLU A 70 25.86 15.96 -33.29
N THR A 71 25.65 16.72 -32.20
CA THR A 71 25.91 16.29 -30.81
C THR A 71 24.72 15.54 -30.24
N ARG A 72 24.34 14.46 -30.93
CA ARG A 72 23.27 13.56 -30.52
C ARG A 72 23.81 12.65 -29.41
N PRO A 73 23.19 12.55 -28.21
CA PRO A 73 23.65 11.65 -27.14
C PRO A 73 23.66 10.23 -27.69
N THR A 74 24.84 9.66 -27.95
CA THR A 74 25.01 8.36 -28.63
C THR A 74 24.14 7.30 -27.94
N GLU A 75 23.63 6.30 -28.66
CA GLU A 75 22.83 5.23 -28.02
C GLU A 75 23.60 4.50 -26.91
N GLU A 76 24.93 4.63 -26.91
CA GLU A 76 25.87 4.08 -25.93
C GLU A 76 26.03 4.95 -24.67
N GLU A 77 25.47 6.16 -24.64
CA GLU A 77 25.61 7.03 -23.47
C GLU A 77 24.76 6.47 -22.32
N PRO A 78 25.39 6.06 -21.21
CA PRO A 78 24.70 5.33 -20.15
C PRO A 78 23.64 6.24 -19.52
N PHE A 79 22.41 5.74 -19.43
CA PHE A 79 21.37 6.45 -18.69
C PHE A 79 21.82 6.63 -17.23
N PRO A 80 21.79 7.86 -16.69
CA PRO A 80 22.11 8.06 -15.29
C PRO A 80 21.17 7.21 -14.45
N LYS A 81 21.72 6.53 -13.43
CA LYS A 81 20.90 5.76 -12.49
C LYS A 81 20.01 6.73 -11.72
N LEU A 82 18.77 6.90 -12.18
CA LEU A 82 17.76 7.67 -11.46
C LEU A 82 17.22 6.80 -10.33
N GLY A 83 17.69 7.09 -9.12
CA GLY A 83 17.19 6.49 -7.88
C GLY A 83 16.08 7.34 -7.27
N ILE A 84 15.16 6.67 -6.56
CA ILE A 84 14.23 7.35 -5.64
C ILE A 84 14.85 7.27 -4.24
N ALA A 85 15.28 8.42 -3.72
CA ALA A 85 15.85 8.52 -2.37
C ALA A 85 14.80 8.93 -1.32
N LEU A 86 14.95 8.43 -0.10
CA LEU A 86 14.20 8.84 1.09
C LEU A 86 15.15 9.47 2.10
N ASP A 87 15.70 10.63 1.78
CA ASP A 87 16.69 11.27 2.65
C ASP A 87 16.07 11.63 4.01
N GLY A 88 16.54 10.99 5.08
CA GLY A 88 16.14 11.28 6.46
C GLY A 88 14.78 10.69 6.89
N TYR A 89 14.17 9.81 6.10
CA TYR A 89 12.88 9.17 6.43
C TYR A 89 13.01 7.63 6.48
N GLY A 90 12.28 6.98 7.40
CA GLY A 90 12.40 5.54 7.59
C GLY A 90 11.20 4.88 8.27
N GLY A 91 11.31 3.57 8.47
CA GLY A 91 10.30 2.74 9.12
C GLY A 91 9.67 1.67 8.22
N PRO A 92 8.83 0.79 8.77
CA PRO A 92 8.36 -0.42 8.09
C PRO A 92 7.58 -0.15 6.80
N LEU A 93 6.92 1.01 6.71
CA LEU A 93 6.15 1.43 5.55
C LEU A 93 7.00 2.11 4.46
N LEU A 94 8.23 2.51 4.79
CA LEU A 94 9.14 3.25 3.91
C LEU A 94 10.32 2.41 3.42
N GLU A 95 10.36 1.11 3.71
CA GLU A 95 11.39 0.21 3.17
C GLU A 95 11.35 0.14 1.63
N PHE A 96 12.50 0.39 1.01
CA PHE A 96 12.76 0.19 -0.41
C PHE A 96 13.88 -0.81 -0.61
N SER A 97 13.88 -1.48 -1.77
CA SER A 97 15.14 -1.96 -2.32
C SER A 97 15.95 -0.71 -2.67
N SER A 98 17.11 -0.54 -2.03
CA SER A 98 17.98 0.64 -2.08
C SER A 98 18.42 1.05 -3.49
N ASP A 99 18.21 0.21 -4.50
CA ASP A 99 18.72 0.38 -5.86
C ASP A 99 17.60 0.30 -6.91
N MET A 100 16.55 1.13 -6.78
CA MET A 100 15.55 1.26 -7.84
C MET A 100 16.09 2.08 -9.00
N ASN A 101 16.60 1.41 -10.04
CA ASN A 101 16.92 2.03 -11.31
C ASN A 101 15.68 2.09 -12.19
N ILE A 102 15.23 3.27 -12.60
CA ILE A 102 14.03 3.40 -13.45
C ILE A 102 14.11 2.63 -14.78
N ALA A 103 15.32 2.38 -15.29
CA ALA A 103 15.55 1.61 -16.50
C ALA A 103 15.11 0.15 -16.37
N THR A 104 15.24 -0.41 -15.17
CA THR A 104 15.01 -1.83 -14.87
C THR A 104 13.95 -2.04 -13.79
N VAL A 105 13.36 -0.98 -13.25
CA VAL A 105 12.29 -1.11 -12.26
C VAL A 105 10.99 -1.51 -12.98
N SER A 106 10.20 -2.36 -12.34
CA SER A 106 8.85 -2.63 -12.84
C SER A 106 7.93 -1.43 -12.55
N GLY A 107 6.94 -1.19 -13.40
CA GLY A 107 5.95 -0.13 -13.19
C GLY A 107 5.26 -0.21 -11.81
N PHE A 108 5.02 -1.42 -11.31
CA PHE A 108 4.47 -1.64 -9.97
C PHE A 108 5.38 -1.14 -8.84
N LEU A 109 6.68 -1.46 -8.91
CA LEU A 109 7.66 -1.02 -7.91
C LEU A 109 7.86 0.50 -7.96
N LEU A 110 7.93 1.07 -9.17
CA LEU A 110 8.03 2.52 -9.37
C LEU A 110 6.80 3.24 -8.81
N TYR A 111 5.60 2.78 -9.15
CA TYR A 111 4.34 3.33 -8.63
C TYR A 111 4.30 3.29 -7.10
N THR A 112 4.68 2.16 -6.51
CA THR A 112 4.76 1.99 -5.06
C THR A 112 5.77 2.96 -4.44
N ALA A 113 6.91 3.17 -5.08
CA ALA A 113 7.91 4.12 -4.62
C ALA A 113 7.46 5.56 -4.69
N CYS A 114 6.84 5.97 -5.79
CA CYS A 114 6.25 7.30 -5.88
C CYS A 114 5.15 7.49 -4.81
N LEU A 115 4.27 6.52 -4.58
CA LEU A 115 3.24 6.62 -3.54
C LEU A 115 3.85 6.85 -2.15
N LYS A 116 4.93 6.15 -1.82
CA LYS A 116 5.63 6.29 -0.54
C LYS A 116 6.28 7.66 -0.41
N VAL A 117 6.98 8.14 -1.44
CA VAL A 117 7.57 9.50 -1.45
C VAL A 117 6.51 10.59 -1.31
N LEU A 118 5.40 10.47 -2.03
CA LEU A 118 4.31 11.45 -1.98
C LEU A 118 3.65 11.53 -0.61
N ASN A 119 3.64 10.43 0.14
CA ASN A 119 3.04 10.34 1.46
C ASN A 119 4.09 10.23 2.58
N ILE A 120 5.35 10.55 2.29
CA ILE A 120 6.49 10.26 3.16
C ILE A 120 6.31 10.84 4.57
N LYS A 121 5.77 12.05 4.69
CA LYS A 121 5.49 12.70 5.98
C LYS A 121 4.47 11.93 6.83
N ASN A 122 3.48 11.31 6.19
CA ASN A 122 2.44 10.54 6.87
C ASN A 122 2.89 9.10 7.16
N LEU A 123 3.83 8.57 6.37
CA LEU A 123 4.34 7.21 6.50
C LEU A 123 5.57 7.10 7.40
N ASN A 124 6.28 8.21 7.63
CA ASN A 124 7.49 8.25 8.45
C ASN A 124 7.21 7.84 9.89
N GLY A 125 7.92 6.83 10.40
CA GLY A 125 7.66 6.27 11.72
C GLY A 125 6.26 5.65 11.87
N GLY A 126 5.53 5.47 10.76
CA GLY A 126 4.18 4.94 10.76
C GLY A 126 4.16 3.47 11.14
N VAL A 127 3.38 3.13 12.17
CA VAL A 127 3.05 1.74 12.50
C VAL A 127 2.13 1.20 11.40
N GLY A 128 2.49 0.06 10.81
CA GLY A 128 1.77 -0.48 9.64
C GLY A 128 0.27 -0.76 9.85
N THR A 129 -0.19 -0.75 11.10
CA THR A 129 -1.59 -0.82 11.48
C THR A 129 -1.84 -0.04 12.79
N PRO A 130 -2.97 0.70 12.91
CA PRO A 130 -3.31 1.44 14.13
C PRO A 130 -3.44 0.51 15.35
N TRP A 131 -3.77 -0.76 15.13
CA TRP A 131 -3.97 -1.74 16.20
C TRP A 131 -2.72 -2.05 17.01
N ARG A 132 -1.52 -1.81 16.48
CA ARG A 132 -0.28 -2.02 17.25
C ARG A 132 -0.26 -1.17 18.52
N SER A 133 -0.66 0.10 18.39
CA SER A 133 -0.74 1.02 19.52
C SER A 133 -1.83 0.64 20.51
N VAL A 134 -2.98 0.17 20.01
CA VAL A 134 -4.18 -0.13 20.82
C VAL A 134 -4.05 -1.43 21.58
N LEU A 135 -3.42 -2.43 20.97
CA LEU A 135 -3.25 -3.78 21.53
C LEU A 135 -1.86 -4.00 22.14
N SER A 136 -1.02 -2.97 22.15
CA SER A 136 0.35 -3.02 22.66
C SER A 136 1.18 -4.17 22.07
N PHE A 137 1.09 -4.36 20.75
CA PHE A 137 1.84 -5.41 20.04
C PHE A 137 3.17 -4.91 19.49
N ASN A 138 4.23 -5.69 19.77
CA ASN A 138 5.55 -5.50 19.19
C ASN A 138 5.54 -5.76 17.67
N ASP A 139 6.51 -5.17 16.97
CA ASP A 139 6.64 -5.27 15.51
C ASP A 139 6.88 -6.70 15.01
N ASP A 140 7.39 -7.59 15.86
CA ASP A 140 7.62 -9.02 15.56
C ASP A 140 6.33 -9.78 15.25
N ILE A 141 5.21 -9.34 15.81
CA ILE A 141 3.90 -9.94 15.56
C ILE A 141 3.39 -9.38 14.23
N LYS A 142 3.37 -10.21 13.19
CA LYS A 142 2.87 -9.83 11.86
C LYS A 142 1.42 -10.29 11.66
N PRO A 143 0.57 -9.48 11.00
CA PRO A 143 -0.77 -9.91 10.62
C PRO A 143 -0.75 -11.08 9.64
N GLU A 144 -1.57 -12.10 9.91
CA GLU A 144 -1.77 -13.30 9.11
C GLU A 144 -2.85 -13.07 8.04
N TRP A 145 -2.76 -11.95 7.31
CA TRP A 145 -3.81 -11.51 6.39
C TRP A 145 -4.13 -12.53 5.29
N ARG A 146 -3.15 -13.35 4.88
CA ARG A 146 -3.36 -14.41 3.89
C ARG A 146 -4.30 -15.51 4.40
N ALA A 147 -4.35 -15.74 5.71
CA ALA A 147 -5.29 -16.68 6.31
C ALA A 147 -6.73 -16.19 6.17
N LEU A 148 -6.95 -14.87 6.15
CA LEU A 148 -8.25 -14.23 5.94
C LEU A 148 -8.79 -14.40 4.52
N TYR A 149 -8.03 -14.94 3.57
CA TYR A 149 -8.51 -15.28 2.22
C TYR A 149 -8.69 -16.80 2.03
N LYS A 150 -8.53 -17.60 3.10
CA LYS A 150 -8.72 -19.05 3.03
C LYS A 150 -10.20 -19.40 3.21
N PRO A 151 -10.77 -20.31 2.38
CA PRO A 151 -12.14 -20.78 2.55
C PRO A 151 -12.45 -21.23 3.99
N PRO A 152 -13.71 -21.10 4.44
CA PRO A 152 -14.92 -20.90 3.62
C PRO A 152 -15.37 -19.44 3.44
N ILE A 153 -14.60 -18.46 3.91
CA ILE A 153 -14.96 -17.04 3.79
C ILE A 153 -14.89 -16.54 2.36
N THR A 154 -15.86 -15.69 2.00
CA THR A 154 -15.90 -15.06 0.68
C THR A 154 -14.87 -13.94 0.59
N LYS A 155 -14.48 -13.58 -0.64
CA LYS A 155 -13.59 -12.44 -0.87
C LYS A 155 -14.11 -11.14 -0.24
N LYS A 156 -15.42 -10.93 -0.21
CA LYS A 156 -16.04 -9.74 0.38
C LYS A 156 -15.74 -9.62 1.87
N PHE A 157 -15.83 -10.71 2.62
CA PHE A 157 -15.52 -10.73 4.06
C PHE A 157 -14.02 -10.63 4.31
N ALA A 158 -13.22 -11.29 3.49
CA ALA A 158 -11.76 -11.14 3.52
C ALA A 158 -11.33 -9.68 3.34
N ASP A 159 -11.92 -8.99 2.36
CA ASP A 159 -11.64 -7.57 2.09
C ASP A 159 -12.11 -6.67 3.24
N LEU A 160 -13.23 -7.00 3.91
CA LEU A 160 -13.65 -6.30 5.12
C LEU A 160 -12.62 -6.47 6.25
N GLN A 161 -12.20 -7.70 6.53
CA GLN A 161 -11.18 -7.98 7.54
C GLN A 161 -9.85 -7.30 7.23
N TRP A 162 -9.46 -7.25 5.95
CA TRP A 162 -8.30 -6.47 5.51
C TRP A 162 -8.46 -4.97 5.79
N ARG A 163 -9.63 -4.40 5.53
CA ARG A 163 -9.93 -2.99 5.86
C ARG A 163 -9.91 -2.72 7.36
N ILE A 164 -10.45 -3.64 8.16
CA ILE A 164 -10.41 -3.58 9.63
C ILE A 164 -8.94 -3.56 10.08
N LEU A 165 -8.14 -4.52 9.64
CA LEU A 165 -6.71 -4.61 9.96
C LEU A 165 -5.94 -3.31 9.66
N HIS A 166 -6.23 -2.66 8.53
CA HIS A 166 -5.57 -1.40 8.15
C HIS A 166 -6.25 -0.14 8.70
N GLY A 167 -7.39 -0.28 9.39
CA GLY A 167 -8.12 0.84 9.98
C GLY A 167 -8.81 1.77 8.98
N ILE A 168 -9.17 1.24 7.81
CA ILE A 168 -9.76 2.01 6.69
C ILE A 168 -11.24 1.66 6.49
N VAL A 169 -11.96 1.47 7.60
CA VAL A 169 -13.41 1.24 7.61
C VAL A 169 -14.13 2.58 7.80
N SER A 170 -15.05 2.89 6.90
CA SER A 170 -15.88 4.10 6.98
C SER A 170 -16.95 3.94 8.07
N VAL A 171 -16.60 4.29 9.31
CA VAL A 171 -17.51 4.34 10.46
C VAL A 171 -18.32 5.65 10.47
N ASN A 172 -19.39 5.70 11.28
CA ASN A 172 -20.29 6.86 11.36
C ASN A 172 -19.56 8.17 11.65
N SER A 173 -18.54 8.18 12.51
CA SER A 173 -17.74 9.40 12.77
C SER A 173 -17.06 9.93 11.51
N PHE A 174 -16.61 9.08 10.60
CA PHE A 174 -16.07 9.49 9.30
C PHE A 174 -17.19 9.92 8.34
N ILE A 175 -18.28 9.14 8.25
CA ILE A 175 -19.39 9.43 7.34
C ILE A 175 -20.04 10.79 7.65
N SER A 176 -20.15 11.15 8.93
CA SER A 176 -20.71 12.43 9.35
C SER A 176 -19.97 13.67 8.80
N ILE A 177 -18.69 13.52 8.46
CA ILE A 177 -17.88 14.59 7.84
C ILE A 177 -18.35 14.82 6.39
N LEU A 178 -18.74 13.75 5.69
CA LEU A 178 -19.19 13.79 4.31
C LEU A 178 -20.69 14.09 4.19
N ASN A 179 -21.48 13.61 5.16
CA ASN A 179 -22.92 13.81 5.24
C ASN A 179 -23.30 14.22 6.67
N PRO A 180 -23.46 15.54 6.94
CA PRO A 180 -23.78 16.05 8.28
C PRO A 180 -25.10 15.54 8.87
N GLY A 181 -25.99 14.96 8.05
CA GLY A 181 -27.23 14.34 8.53
C GLY A 181 -27.03 12.98 9.22
N VAL A 182 -25.83 12.40 9.15
CA VAL A 182 -25.50 11.13 9.81
C VAL A 182 -24.91 11.41 11.20
N THR A 183 -25.50 10.80 12.23
CA THR A 183 -24.97 10.86 13.59
C THR A 183 -23.56 10.28 13.67
N GLN A 184 -22.72 10.81 14.57
CA GLN A 184 -21.40 10.23 14.87
C GLN A 184 -21.48 9.07 15.86
N GLU A 185 -22.67 8.77 16.37
CA GLU A 185 -22.86 7.82 17.44
C GLU A 185 -22.97 6.39 16.93
N CYS A 186 -22.56 5.46 17.79
CA CYS A 186 -22.74 4.04 17.60
C CYS A 186 -24.21 3.70 17.85
N SER A 187 -24.83 3.02 16.89
CA SER A 187 -26.24 2.60 16.98
C SER A 187 -26.54 1.64 18.13
N PHE A 188 -25.53 1.15 18.85
CA PHE A 188 -25.68 0.17 19.93
C PHE A 188 -25.50 0.73 21.34
N CYS A 189 -24.70 1.78 21.51
CA CYS A 189 -24.40 2.32 22.84
C CYS A 189 -24.29 3.84 22.89
N SER A 190 -24.63 4.53 21.80
CA SER A 190 -24.65 5.99 21.65
C SER A 190 -23.31 6.70 21.92
N GLN A 191 -22.22 5.96 22.13
CA GLN A 191 -20.87 6.51 22.16
C GLN A 191 -20.41 6.87 20.75
N ARG A 192 -19.46 7.80 20.61
CA ARG A 192 -18.90 8.15 19.30
C ARG A 192 -18.32 6.90 18.61
N GLU A 193 -18.84 6.58 17.43
CA GLU A 193 -18.43 5.40 16.68
C GLU A 193 -17.13 5.66 15.94
N THR A 194 -16.02 5.23 16.54
CA THR A 194 -14.72 5.09 15.88
C THR A 194 -14.52 3.65 15.42
N MET A 195 -13.52 3.41 14.58
CA MET A 195 -13.12 2.07 14.19
C MET A 195 -12.74 1.22 15.43
N LEU A 196 -12.03 1.79 16.40
CA LEU A 196 -11.69 1.08 17.65
C LEU A 196 -12.93 0.75 18.48
N HIS A 197 -13.87 1.70 18.55
CA HIS A 197 -15.12 1.47 19.22
C HIS A 197 -15.92 0.34 18.57
N ALA A 198 -16.12 0.42 17.26
CA ALA A 198 -16.95 -0.52 16.50
C ALA A 198 -16.46 -1.98 16.59
N PHE A 199 -15.17 -2.23 16.82
CA PHE A 199 -14.60 -3.58 16.78
C PHE A 199 -13.99 -4.09 18.10
N ILE A 200 -13.67 -3.23 19.07
CA ILE A 200 -13.04 -3.65 20.34
C ILE A 200 -13.77 -3.09 21.57
N HIS A 201 -14.09 -1.78 21.57
CA HIS A 201 -14.57 -1.12 22.80
C HIS A 201 -16.09 -1.04 22.94
N CYS A 202 -16.87 -1.39 21.91
CA CYS A 202 -18.32 -1.38 22.01
C CYS A 202 -18.79 -2.40 23.05
N SER A 203 -19.60 -1.96 24.01
CA SER A 203 -20.16 -2.81 25.07
C SER A 203 -20.96 -3.99 24.52
N ARG A 204 -21.59 -3.83 23.35
CA ARG A 204 -22.31 -4.91 22.65
C ARG A 204 -21.42 -6.08 22.25
N LEU A 205 -20.14 -5.83 21.93
CA LEU A 205 -19.23 -6.90 21.50
C LEU A 205 -18.73 -7.74 22.67
N GLN A 206 -18.70 -7.19 23.88
CA GLN A 206 -18.16 -7.88 25.06
C GLN A 206 -18.86 -9.24 25.33
N PRO A 207 -20.21 -9.33 25.37
CA PRO A 207 -20.90 -10.61 25.52
C PRO A 207 -20.55 -11.61 24.41
N LEU A 208 -20.42 -11.15 23.16
CA LEU A 208 -20.05 -12.00 22.02
C LEU A 208 -18.64 -12.56 22.19
N PHE A 209 -17.66 -11.74 22.55
CA PHE A 209 -16.29 -12.21 22.78
C PHE A 209 -16.21 -13.20 23.95
N VAL A 210 -16.93 -12.96 25.04
CA VAL A 210 -17.02 -13.90 26.16
C VAL A 210 -17.63 -15.23 25.71
N PHE A 211 -18.73 -15.18 24.96
CA PHE A 211 -19.38 -16.37 24.41
C PHE A 211 -18.43 -17.15 23.50
N LEU A 212 -17.77 -16.49 22.54
CA LEU A 212 -16.84 -17.13 21.61
C LEU A 212 -15.65 -17.72 22.35
N LYS A 213 -15.07 -17.00 23.32
CA LYS A 213 -13.96 -17.49 24.13
C LYS A 213 -14.34 -18.75 24.91
N ASN A 214 -15.51 -18.77 25.55
CA ASN A 214 -15.95 -19.92 26.34
C ASN A 214 -16.23 -21.15 25.47
N ASN A 215 -16.88 -20.98 24.32
CA ASN A 215 -17.25 -22.10 23.45
C ASN A 215 -16.06 -22.63 22.64
N LEU A 216 -15.14 -21.76 22.21
CA LEU A 216 -14.00 -22.18 21.37
C LEU A 216 -12.82 -22.75 22.15
N ARG A 217 -12.77 -22.52 23.47
CA ARG A 217 -11.81 -23.19 24.36
C ARG A 217 -11.90 -24.71 24.28
N SER A 218 -13.10 -25.26 24.14
CA SER A 218 -13.32 -26.71 23.94
C SER A 218 -12.67 -27.26 22.66
N PHE A 219 -12.40 -26.38 21.68
CA PHE A 219 -11.69 -26.70 20.44
C PHE A 219 -10.20 -26.32 20.48
N TYR A 220 -9.66 -26.02 21.66
CA TYR A 220 -8.27 -25.57 21.86
C TYR A 220 -7.93 -24.33 21.03
N VAL A 221 -8.88 -23.41 20.91
CA VAL A 221 -8.72 -22.09 20.29
C VAL A 221 -8.98 -21.05 21.37
N ASP A 222 -7.94 -20.30 21.75
CA ASP A 222 -8.11 -19.17 22.67
C ASP A 222 -8.43 -17.91 21.87
N VAL A 223 -9.64 -17.38 22.02
CA VAL A 223 -10.07 -16.18 21.30
C VAL A 223 -9.49 -14.95 21.96
N THR A 224 -8.65 -14.23 21.23
CA THR A 224 -8.04 -12.96 21.65
C THR A 224 -8.32 -11.88 20.63
N PHE A 225 -8.24 -10.61 21.03
CA PHE A 225 -8.28 -9.49 20.09
C PHE A 225 -7.13 -9.54 19.07
N GLN A 226 -5.99 -10.14 19.44
CA GLN A 226 -4.91 -10.40 18.48
C GLN A 226 -5.40 -11.30 17.34
N ILE A 227 -6.01 -12.45 17.65
CA ILE A 227 -6.48 -13.38 16.61
C ILE A 227 -7.65 -12.76 15.82
N PHE A 228 -8.51 -11.99 16.49
CA PHE A 228 -9.62 -11.29 15.83
C PHE A 228 -9.13 -10.27 14.80
N ILE A 229 -8.11 -9.47 15.12
CA ILE A 229 -7.63 -8.37 14.26
C ILE A 229 -6.50 -8.81 13.32
N PHE A 230 -5.50 -9.54 13.82
CA PHE A 230 -4.33 -9.97 13.04
C PHE A 230 -4.55 -11.32 12.36
N GLY A 231 -5.61 -12.05 12.71
CA GLY A 231 -5.88 -13.37 12.17
C GLY A 231 -5.10 -14.49 12.86
N PHE A 232 -5.38 -15.72 12.45
CA PHE A 232 -4.74 -16.92 12.97
C PHE A 232 -3.71 -17.47 11.99
N LYS A 233 -2.52 -17.80 12.50
CA LYS A 233 -1.43 -18.34 11.68
C LYS A 233 -1.82 -19.67 11.06
N TYR A 234 -1.94 -19.68 9.73
CA TYR A 234 -2.24 -20.89 9.00
C TYR A 234 -1.05 -21.87 9.06
N ALA A 235 -1.31 -23.06 9.58
CA ALA A 235 -0.42 -24.21 9.45
C ALA A 235 -1.27 -25.40 8.97
N ARG A 236 -0.71 -26.26 8.11
CA ARG A 236 -1.45 -27.43 7.56
C ARG A 236 -2.04 -28.30 8.68
N ARG A 237 -1.30 -28.50 9.77
CA ARG A 237 -1.75 -29.21 10.99
C ARG A 237 -2.93 -28.56 11.71
N ASN A 238 -3.11 -27.24 11.54
CA ASN A 238 -4.15 -26.45 12.20
C ASN A 238 -5.23 -25.97 11.20
N ARG A 239 -5.33 -26.59 10.01
CA ARG A 239 -6.27 -26.17 8.95
C ARG A 239 -7.69 -26.02 9.48
N PHE A 240 -8.18 -26.99 10.24
CA PHE A 240 -9.54 -26.98 10.78
C PHE A 240 -9.77 -25.83 11.77
N LYS A 241 -8.79 -25.53 12.63
CA LYS A 241 -8.84 -24.36 13.52
C LYS A 241 -8.91 -23.06 12.73
N CYS A 242 -8.08 -22.93 11.69
CA CYS A 242 -8.11 -21.78 10.78
C CYS A 242 -9.49 -21.62 10.12
N GLN A 243 -10.07 -22.70 9.61
CA GLN A 243 -11.38 -22.67 8.96
C GLN A 243 -12.48 -22.29 9.95
N LEU A 244 -12.47 -22.84 11.16
CA LEU A 244 -13.41 -22.51 12.22
C LEU A 244 -13.32 -21.02 12.60
N ILE A 245 -12.11 -20.51 12.80
CA ILE A 245 -11.86 -19.08 13.10
C ILE A 245 -12.37 -18.20 11.95
N ASN A 246 -12.09 -18.58 10.71
CA ASN A 246 -12.57 -17.85 9.54
C ASN A 246 -14.10 -17.82 9.46
N VAL A 247 -14.80 -18.93 9.76
CA VAL A 247 -16.27 -18.96 9.80
C VAL A 247 -16.83 -18.03 10.88
N ILE A 248 -16.14 -17.90 12.00
CA ILE A 248 -16.64 -17.17 13.17
C ILE A 248 -16.40 -15.66 13.05
N PHE A 249 -15.28 -15.26 12.43
CA PHE A 249 -14.91 -13.85 12.31
C PHE A 249 -15.14 -13.26 10.92
N GLY A 250 -15.24 -14.07 9.87
CA GLY A 250 -15.56 -13.61 8.52
C GLY A 250 -17.05 -13.65 8.27
#